data_AF-A0A373NRP8-F1
#
_entry.id   AF-A0A373NRP8-F1
#
_cell.length_a   1.000
_cell.length_b   1.000
_cell.length_c   1.000
_cell.angle_alpha   90.00
_cell.angle_beta   90.00
_cell.angle_gamma   90.00
#
_symmetry.space_group_name_H-M   'P 1'
#
loop_
_entity.id
_entity.type
_entity.pdbx_description
1 polymer ?
#
loop_
_entity_poly.entity_id
_entity_poly.type
_entity_poly.pdbx_seq_one_letter_code
_entity_poly.pdbx_strand_id
1 'polypeptide(L)'
;MAYNIDESVISKSIKYYGAEIQSTVCMEECAELIQAISKAKRGKINRDNMIEEIADVLICIEMLKQMYMISDEKINKWIEKKQAREAERMEKNE
;
A
#
# COMPACT_ATOMS: atom_id res chain seq x y z
N MET A 1 -9.36 8.39 7.79
CA MET A 1 -8.61 7.93 8.97
C MET A 1 -7.15 7.97 8.61
N ALA A 2 -6.33 8.73 9.33
CA ALA A 2 -4.88 8.71 9.15
C ALA A 2 -4.33 7.57 9.99
N TYR A 3 -3.54 6.68 9.37
CA TYR A 3 -2.77 5.68 10.11
C TYR A 3 -1.60 6.39 10.79
N ASN A 4 -1.22 5.95 11.99
CA ASN A 4 -0.11 6.54 12.74
C ASN A 4 1.23 5.98 12.23
N ILE A 5 1.64 6.38 11.03
CA ILE A 5 2.94 6.02 10.46
C ILE A 5 3.96 7.10 10.85
N ASP A 6 5.04 6.71 11.54
CA ASP A 6 6.14 7.62 11.86
C ASP A 6 7.10 7.71 10.67
N GLU A 7 6.92 8.74 9.84
CA GLU A 7 7.73 9.02 8.66
C GLU A 7 9.23 9.13 8.98
N SER A 8 9.60 9.54 10.21
CA SER A 8 11.00 9.68 10.61
C SER A 8 11.67 8.32 10.80
N VAL A 9 10.92 7.31 11.25
CA VAL A 9 11.41 5.92 11.35
C VAL A 9 11.61 5.35 9.96
N ILE A 10 10.69 5.61 9.04
CA ILE A 10 10.80 5.18 7.64
C ILE A 10 12.04 5.80 6.97
N SER A 11 12.23 7.11 7.14
CA SER A 11 13.40 7.81 6.60
C SER A 11 14.72 7.25 7.14
N LYS A 12 14.78 6.96 8.45
CA LYS A 12 15.96 6.32 9.08
C LYS A 12 16.19 4.92 8.53
N SER A 13 15.13 4.13 8.33
CA SER A 13 15.20 2.78 7.78
C SER A 13 15.78 2.79 6.35
N ILE A 14 15.25 3.66 5.48
CA ILE A 14 15.76 3.83 4.11
C ILE A 14 17.24 4.24 4.12
N LYS A 15 17.62 5.18 4.98
CA LYS A 15 19.02 5.64 5.10
C LYS A 15 19.95 4.53 5.61
N TYR A 16 19.48 3.69 6.52
CA TYR A 16 20.29 2.63 7.12
C TYR A 16 20.46 1.42 6.20
N TYR A 17 19.37 0.93 5.60
CA TYR A 17 19.37 -0.28 4.77
C TYR A 17 19.57 0.00 3.27
N GLY A 18 19.26 1.20 2.79
CA GLY A 18 19.34 1.58 1.38
C GLY A 18 18.05 1.30 0.61
N ALA A 19 17.79 2.12 -0.42
CA ALA A 19 16.54 2.10 -1.18
C ALA A 19 16.32 0.81 -1.99
N GLU A 20 17.38 0.15 -2.46
CA GLU A 20 17.28 -1.10 -3.22
C GLU A 20 16.72 -2.24 -2.35
N ILE A 21 17.31 -2.46 -1.17
CA ILE A 21 16.85 -3.47 -0.21
C ILE A 21 15.41 -3.17 0.22
N GLN A 22 15.13 -1.91 0.55
CA GLN A 22 13.79 -1.49 0.95
C GLN A 22 12.75 -1.65 -0.17
N SER A 23 13.14 -1.49 -1.44
CA SER A 23 12.26 -1.77 -2.58
C SER A 23 11.93 -3.26 -2.69
N THR A 24 12.89 -4.13 -2.43
CA THR A 24 12.67 -5.59 -2.36
C THR A 24 11.70 -5.94 -1.22
N VAL A 25 11.88 -5.37 -0.03
CA VAL A 25 10.93 -5.55 1.09
C VAL A 25 9.53 -5.13 0.68
N CYS A 26 9.38 -3.96 0.04
CA CYS A 26 8.06 -3.51 -0.46
C CYS A 26 7.41 -4.50 -1.44
N MET A 27 8.20 -5.19 -2.26
CA MET A 27 7.70 -6.22 -3.18
C MET A 27 7.24 -7.47 -2.42
N GLU A 28 7.97 -7.87 -1.38
CA GLU A 28 7.64 -9.00 -0.50
C GLU A 28 6.31 -8.75 0.22
N GLU A 29 6.14 -7.61 0.89
CA GLU A 29 4.89 -7.26 1.60
C GLU A 29 3.67 -7.22 0.66
N CYS A 30 3.86 -6.69 -0.57
CA CYS A 30 2.81 -6.74 -1.58
C CYS A 30 2.43 -8.18 -1.96
N ALA A 31 3.41 -9.09 -2.03
CA ALA A 31 3.18 -10.49 -2.34
C ALA A 31 2.48 -11.23 -1.19
N GLU A 32 2.78 -10.88 0.06
CA GLU A 32 2.13 -11.43 1.25
C GLU A 32 0.67 -10.98 1.34
N LEU A 33 0.36 -9.70 1.08
CA LEU A 33 -1.02 -9.21 0.94
C LEU A 33 -1.78 -9.95 -0.18
N ILE A 34 -1.15 -10.14 -1.34
CA ILE A 34 -1.73 -10.93 -2.45
C ILE A 34 -2.06 -12.35 -1.97
N GLN A 35 -1.16 -12.97 -1.20
CA GLN A 35 -1.37 -14.30 -0.64
C GLN A 35 -2.54 -14.33 0.35
N ALA A 36 -2.64 -13.35 1.24
CA ALA A 36 -3.75 -13.21 2.20
C ALA A 36 -5.11 -13.05 1.49
N ILE A 37 -5.18 -12.19 0.47
CA ILE A 37 -6.37 -12.02 -0.39
C ILE A 37 -6.73 -13.34 -1.10
N SER A 38 -5.74 -14.05 -1.65
CA SER A 38 -5.95 -15.34 -2.32
C SER A 38 -6.48 -16.43 -1.37
N LYS A 39 -6.03 -16.45 -0.10
CA LYS A 39 -6.58 -17.34 0.94
C LYS A 39 -8.03 -16.95 1.28
N ALA A 40 -8.30 -15.66 1.47
CA ALA A 40 -9.65 -15.16 1.77
C ALA A 40 -10.65 -15.50 0.65
N LYS A 41 -10.28 -15.31 -0.62
CA LYS A 41 -11.11 -15.67 -1.79
C LYS A 41 -11.48 -17.15 -1.83
N ARG A 42 -10.66 -18.04 -1.27
CA ARG A 42 -10.91 -19.49 -1.17
C ARG A 42 -11.67 -19.90 0.10
N GLY A 43 -12.25 -18.92 0.82
CA GLY A 43 -13.00 -19.17 2.07
C GLY A 43 -12.11 -19.45 3.28
N LYS A 44 -10.79 -19.22 3.18
CA LYS A 44 -9.81 -19.45 4.27
C LYS A 44 -9.29 -18.12 4.81
N ILE A 45 -10.19 -17.19 5.13
CA ILE A 45 -9.80 -15.88 5.62
C ILE A 45 -9.15 -16.00 7.00
N ASN A 46 -7.95 -15.46 7.14
CA ASN A 46 -7.35 -15.11 8.42
C ASN A 46 -7.36 -13.58 8.50
N ARG A 47 -8.18 -13.02 9.39
CA ARG A 47 -8.36 -11.56 9.47
C ARG A 47 -7.16 -10.86 10.08
N ASP A 48 -6.52 -11.46 11.08
CA ASP A 48 -5.38 -10.86 11.75
C ASP A 48 -4.21 -10.77 10.77
N ASN A 49 -3.91 -11.85 10.06
CA ASN A 49 -2.93 -11.86 8.98
C ASN A 49 -3.26 -10.79 7.92
N MET A 50 -4.53 -10.66 7.49
CA MET A 50 -4.90 -9.64 6.50
C MET A 50 -4.66 -8.22 7.00
N ILE A 51 -4.94 -7.96 8.28
CA ILE A 51 -4.74 -6.64 8.90
C ILE A 51 -3.24 -6.32 8.96
N GLU A 52 -2.41 -7.30 9.33
CA GLU A 52 -0.95 -7.22 9.33
C GLU A 52 -0.43 -6.86 7.93
N GLU A 53 -0.75 -7.67 6.90
CA GLU A 53 -0.28 -7.40 5.53
C GLU A 53 -0.73 -6.03 4.99
N ILE A 54 -1.93 -5.56 5.38
CA ILE A 54 -2.40 -4.23 5.02
C ILE A 54 -1.55 -3.16 5.69
N ALA A 55 -1.19 -3.34 6.97
CA ALA A 55 -0.32 -2.43 7.69
C ALA A 55 1.09 -2.40 7.06
N ASP A 56 1.64 -3.56 6.70
CA ASP A 56 2.95 -3.66 6.05
C ASP A 56 2.96 -2.97 4.69
N VAL A 57 1.91 -3.17 3.87
CA VAL A 57 1.77 -2.45 2.59
C VAL A 57 1.57 -0.95 2.78
N LEU A 58 0.85 -0.50 3.81
CA LEU A 58 0.72 0.94 4.11
C LEU A 58 2.07 1.57 4.47
N ILE A 59 2.89 0.87 5.25
CA ILE A 59 4.27 1.29 5.54
C ILE A 59 5.12 1.31 4.27
N CYS A 60 5.01 0.30 3.41
CA CYS A 60 5.72 0.24 2.13
C CYS A 60 5.33 1.38 1.20
N ILE A 61 4.06 1.79 1.17
CA ILE A 61 3.61 2.95 0.38
C ILE A 61 4.32 4.22 0.89
N GLU A 62 4.41 4.43 2.20
CA GLU A 62 5.13 5.57 2.77
C GLU A 62 6.63 5.52 2.43
N MET A 63 7.22 4.33 2.49
CA MET A 63 8.61 4.10 2.12
C MET A 63 8.87 4.45 0.64
N LEU A 64 8.03 3.97 -0.27
CA LEU A 64 8.09 4.29 -1.70
C LEU A 64 7.92 5.79 -1.96
N LYS A 65 7.00 6.45 -1.25
CA LYS A 65 6.84 7.92 -1.35
C LYS A 65 8.15 8.64 -1.06
N GLN A 66 8.82 8.28 0.04
CA GLN A 66 10.07 8.91 0.45
C GLN A 66 11.23 8.57 -0.51
N MET A 67 11.37 7.31 -0.91
CA MET A 67 12.45 6.86 -1.83
C MET A 67 12.38 7.55 -3.19
N TYR A 68 11.18 7.80 -3.71
CA TYR A 68 10.96 8.37 -5.05
C TYR A 68 10.47 9.82 -5.05
N MET A 69 10.50 10.49 -3.90
CA MET A 69 10.06 11.89 -3.73
C MET A 69 8.64 12.14 -4.27
N ILE A 70 7.72 11.20 -4.01
CA ILE A 70 6.33 11.27 -4.45
C ILE A 70 5.49 11.95 -3.36
N SER A 71 4.85 13.06 -3.71
CA SER A 71 3.96 13.78 -2.78
C SER A 71 2.56 13.20 -2.74
N ASP A 72 1.91 13.33 -1.58
CA ASP A 72 0.50 12.95 -1.40
C ASP A 72 -0.44 13.68 -2.35
N GLU A 73 -0.15 14.93 -2.71
CA GLU A 73 -0.93 15.69 -3.69
C GLU A 73 -1.01 14.97 -5.05
N LYS A 74 0.11 14.42 -5.53
CA LYS A 74 0.15 13.68 -6.80
C LYS A 74 -0.63 12.38 -6.70
N ILE A 75 -0.54 11.68 -5.57
CA ILE A 75 -1.28 10.44 -5.31
C ILE A 75 -2.78 10.74 -5.25
N ASN A 76 -3.20 11.76 -4.51
CA ASN A 76 -4.60 12.16 -4.35
C ASN A 76 -5.26 12.52 -5.68
N LYS A 77 -4.57 13.28 -6.55
CA LYS A 77 -5.05 13.56 -7.92
C LYS A 77 -5.34 12.28 -8.72
N TRP A 78 -4.50 11.26 -8.58
CA TRP A 78 -4.72 9.96 -9.22
C TRP A 78 -5.83 9.15 -8.58
N ILE A 79 -5.98 9.20 -7.26
CA ILE A 79 -7.08 8.55 -6.52
C ILE A 79 -8.41 9.12 -6.99
N GLU A 80 -8.58 10.44 -6.97
CA GLU A 80 -9.81 11.12 -7.41
C GLU A 80 -10.20 10.71 -8.83
N LYS A 81 -9.24 10.75 -9.76
CA LYS A 81 -9.45 10.33 -11.16
C LYS A 81 -9.88 8.87 -11.27
N LYS A 82 -9.26 7.96 -10.52
CA LYS A 82 -9.60 6.53 -10.56
C LYS A 82 -10.98 6.28 -9.96
N GLN A 83 -11.32 6.91 -8.84
CA GLN A 83 -12.62 6.78 -8.19
C GLN A 83 -13.75 7.29 -9.08
N ALA A 84 -13.59 8.47 -9.69
CA ALA A 84 -14.56 9.01 -10.65
C ALA A 84 -14.82 8.02 -11.80
N ARG A 85 -13.76 7.42 -12.36
CA ARG A 85 -13.88 6.42 -13.42
C ARG A 85 -14.61 5.15 -12.98
N GLU A 86 -14.36 4.65 -11.77
CA GLU A 86 -15.09 3.47 -11.29
C GLU A 86 -16.57 3.80 -11.00
N ALA A 87 -16.87 5.01 -10.50
CA ALA A 87 -18.26 5.48 -10.33
C ALA A 87 -19.01 5.52 -11.66
N GLU A 88 -18.42 6.13 -12.70
CA GLU A 88 -18.99 6.14 -14.05
C GLU A 88 -19.23 4.72 -14.62
N ARG A 89 -18.37 3.75 -14.28
CA ARG A 89 -18.54 2.36 -14.73
C ARG A 89 -19.69 1.65 -14.03
N MET A 90 -19.94 1.96 -12.77
CA MET A 90 -21.08 1.41 -12.04
C MET A 90 -22.39 1.97 -12.61
N GLU A 91 -22.43 3.27 -12.92
CA GLU A 91 -23.61 3.92 -13.53
C GLU A 91 -23.91 3.46 -14.96
N LYS A 92 -22.89 3.07 -15.73
CA LYS A 92 -23.04 2.60 -17.13
C LYS A 92 -23.31 1.10 -17.27
N ASN A 93 -23.06 0.32 -16.21
CA ASN A 93 -23.28 -1.13 -16.19
C ASN A 93 -24.56 -1.52 -15.43
N GLU A 94 -25.40 -0.54 -15.10
CA GLU A 94 -26.83 -0.66 -14.78
C GLU A 94 -27.67 -0.22 -15.99
#